data_AF-B8GB47-F1
#
_entry.id   AF-B8GB47-F1
#
_cell.length_a   1.000
_cell.length_b   1.000
_cell.length_c   1.000
_cell.angle_alpha   90.00
_cell.angle_beta   90.00
_cell.angle_gamma   90.00
#
_symmetry.space_group_name_H-M   'P 1'
#
loop_
_entity.id
_entity.type
_entity.pdbx_description
1 polymer ?
#
loop_
_entity_poly.entity_id
_entity_poly.type
_entity_poly.pdbx_seq_one_letter_code
_entity_poly.pdbx_strand_id
1 'polypeptide(L)'
;MSDAQMKNLDIQCAELGRELATISGMEEKIINAALAVLEEQGPYAMFLYLNARHSNVADKISDKSLKFLRGIFNARLNNAKDVLEATKHLADSLDDLLFARDLLRTALSYARYHLKAKGDKTP
;
A
#
# COMPACT_ATOMS: atom_id res chain seq x y z
N MET A 1 -15.96 19.80 -21.88
CA MET A 1 -16.15 18.71 -20.90
C MET A 1 -14.78 18.14 -20.65
N SER A 2 -14.23 18.27 -19.44
CA SER A 2 -12.89 17.75 -19.16
C SER A 2 -12.94 16.24 -19.13
N ASP A 3 -12.13 15.58 -19.96
CA ASP A 3 -11.79 14.16 -19.85
C ASP A 3 -11.00 13.92 -18.55
N ALA A 4 -11.67 14.07 -17.42
CA ALA A 4 -11.20 13.47 -16.19
C ALA A 4 -11.30 11.97 -16.42
N GLN A 5 -10.21 11.35 -16.91
CA GLN A 5 -10.05 9.90 -16.96
C GLN A 5 -10.54 9.36 -15.62
N MET A 6 -11.69 8.69 -15.63
CA MET A 6 -12.23 8.02 -14.47
C MET A 6 -11.24 6.93 -14.11
N LYS A 7 -10.36 7.26 -13.18
CA LYS A 7 -9.26 6.42 -12.75
C LYS A 7 -9.84 5.23 -11.99
N ASN A 8 -9.83 4.05 -12.61
CA ASN A 8 -10.27 2.83 -11.94
C ASN A 8 -9.32 2.53 -10.76
N LEU A 9 -9.85 2.64 -9.54
CA LEU A 9 -9.08 2.48 -8.31
C LEU A 9 -8.61 1.04 -8.10
N ASP A 10 -9.39 0.06 -8.55
CA ASP A 10 -9.02 -1.35 -8.49
C ASP A 10 -7.80 -1.64 -9.36
N ILE A 11 -7.77 -1.09 -10.59
CA ILE A 11 -6.59 -1.19 -11.47
C ILE A 11 -5.37 -0.55 -10.82
N GLN A 12 -5.50 0.63 -10.19
CA GLN A 12 -4.38 1.26 -9.50
C GLN A 12 -3.91 0.45 -8.28
N CYS A 13 -4.81 -0.24 -7.57
CA CYS A 13 -4.45 -1.17 -6.51
C CYS A 13 -3.69 -2.38 -7.08
N ALA A 14 -4.12 -2.92 -8.23
CA ALA A 14 -3.43 -4.00 -8.92
C ALA A 14 -2.03 -3.57 -9.38
N GLU A 15 -1.90 -2.36 -9.91
CA GLU A 15 -0.61 -1.78 -10.31
C GLU A 15 0.33 -1.62 -9.11
N LEU A 16 -0.14 -1.03 -8.00
CA LEU A 16 0.63 -0.96 -6.76
C LEU A 16 1.02 -2.38 -6.30
N GLY A 17 0.07 -3.32 -6.29
CA GLY A 17 0.33 -4.70 -5.90
C GLY A 17 1.44 -5.36 -6.73
N ARG A 18 1.41 -5.17 -8.06
CA ARG A 18 2.47 -5.62 -8.97
C ARG A 18 3.81 -5.00 -8.62
N GLU A 19 3.85 -3.69 -8.39
CA GLU A 19 5.08 -2.99 -8.02
C GLU A 19 5.66 -3.51 -6.71
N LEU A 20 4.83 -3.72 -5.70
CA LEU A 20 5.26 -4.28 -4.42
C LEU A 20 5.83 -5.69 -4.60
N ALA A 21 5.17 -6.55 -5.38
CA ALA A 21 5.64 -7.90 -5.68
C ALA A 21 6.94 -7.95 -6.51
N THR A 22 7.39 -6.83 -7.07
CA THR A 22 8.67 -6.73 -7.81
C THR A 22 9.82 -6.19 -6.97
N ILE A 23 9.57 -5.78 -5.73
CA ILE A 23 10.63 -5.39 -4.80
C ILE A 23 11.55 -6.60 -4.56
N SER A 24 12.86 -6.40 -4.73
CA SER A 24 13.86 -7.42 -4.40
C SER A 24 13.79 -7.79 -2.92
N GLY A 25 13.78 -9.09 -2.61
CA GLY A 25 13.59 -9.60 -1.24
C GLY A 25 12.14 -9.62 -0.76
N MET A 26 11.16 -9.29 -1.62
CA MET A 26 9.76 -9.42 -1.27
C MET A 26 9.33 -10.89 -1.22
N GLU A 27 8.76 -11.31 -0.08
CA GLU A 27 8.25 -12.65 0.14
C GLU A 27 6.75 -12.61 0.50
N GLU A 28 6.01 -13.68 0.19
CA GLU A 28 4.57 -13.76 0.50
C GLU A 28 4.29 -13.58 1.99
N LYS A 29 5.15 -14.11 2.86
CA LYS A 29 5.02 -14.01 4.32
C LYS A 29 5.05 -12.56 4.82
N ILE A 30 5.78 -11.67 4.14
CA ILE A 30 5.85 -10.24 4.49
C ILE A 30 4.52 -9.57 4.17
N ILE A 31 3.95 -9.85 2.98
CA ILE A 31 2.65 -9.33 2.56
C ILE A 31 1.53 -9.84 3.48
N ASN A 32 1.54 -11.12 3.83
CA ASN A 32 0.55 -11.71 4.74
C ASN A 32 0.62 -11.07 6.14
N ALA A 33 1.82 -10.84 6.66
CA ALA A 33 1.98 -10.17 7.96
C ALA A 33 1.52 -8.70 7.91
N ALA A 34 1.85 -7.98 6.82
CA ALA A 34 1.37 -6.61 6.63
C ALA A 34 -0.16 -6.55 6.53
N LEU A 35 -0.79 -7.45 5.78
CA LEU A 35 -2.25 -7.57 5.70
C LEU A 35 -2.88 -7.80 7.07
N ALA A 36 -2.36 -8.72 7.87
CA ALA A 36 -2.87 -9.00 9.20
C ALA A 36 -2.82 -7.75 10.11
N VAL A 37 -1.68 -7.06 10.15
CA VAL A 37 -1.55 -5.82 10.95
C VAL A 37 -2.45 -4.71 10.42
N LEU A 38 -2.58 -4.55 9.09
CA LEU A 38 -3.47 -3.57 8.47
C LEU A 38 -4.94 -3.82 8.83
N GLU A 39 -5.38 -5.08 8.83
CA GLU A 39 -6.75 -5.47 9.11
C GLU A 39 -7.11 -5.37 10.60
N GLU A 40 -6.17 -5.68 11.49
CA GLU A 40 -6.41 -5.64 12.94
C GLU A 40 -6.18 -4.25 13.53
N GLN A 41 -5.10 -3.57 13.11
CA GLN A 41 -4.57 -2.37 13.78
C GLN A 41 -4.57 -1.12 12.90
N GLY A 42 -4.75 -1.27 11.59
CA GLY A 42 -4.85 -0.16 10.64
C GLY A 42 -3.53 0.29 9.98
N PRO A 43 -3.61 1.31 9.10
CA PRO A 43 -2.50 1.68 8.20
C PRO A 43 -1.22 2.12 8.92
N TYR A 44 -1.34 2.94 9.97
CA TYR A 44 -0.18 3.43 10.71
C TYR A 44 0.61 2.28 11.34
N ALA A 45 -0.09 1.37 12.01
CA ALA A 45 0.51 0.20 12.65
C ALA A 45 1.19 -0.72 11.63
N MET A 46 0.58 -0.91 10.45
CA MET A 46 1.15 -1.70 9.37
C MET A 46 2.51 -1.15 8.90
N PHE A 47 2.61 0.15 8.60
CA PHE A 47 3.88 0.75 8.17
C PHE A 47 4.92 0.74 9.29
N LEU A 48 4.51 0.99 10.54
CA LEU A 48 5.40 0.89 11.69
C LEU A 48 5.96 -0.53 11.87
N TYR A 49 5.11 -1.54 11.73
CA TYR A 49 5.51 -2.95 11.78
C TYR A 49 6.51 -3.30 10.68
N LEU A 50 6.24 -2.87 9.43
CA LEU A 50 7.15 -3.10 8.30
C LEU A 50 8.52 -2.47 8.56
N ASN A 51 8.57 -1.22 9.02
CA ASN A 51 9.83 -0.55 9.36
C ASN A 51 10.61 -1.29 10.45
N ALA A 52 9.93 -1.82 11.46
CA ALA A 52 10.55 -2.52 12.58
C ALA A 52 11.03 -3.94 12.25
N ARG A 53 10.36 -4.65 11.33
CA ARG A 53 10.59 -6.10 11.12
C ARG A 53 11.15 -6.45 9.75
N HIS A 54 10.99 -5.58 8.75
CA HIS A 54 11.27 -5.87 7.34
C HIS A 54 12.00 -4.70 6.67
N SER A 55 13.02 -4.14 7.35
CA SER A 55 13.74 -2.93 6.93
C SER A 55 14.37 -3.03 5.53
N ASN A 56 14.68 -4.23 5.04
CA ASN A 56 15.19 -4.47 3.69
C ASN A 56 14.19 -4.14 2.56
N VAL A 57 12.89 -4.12 2.86
CA VAL A 57 11.82 -3.79 1.90
C VAL A 57 10.92 -2.63 2.33
N ALA A 58 10.92 -2.28 3.62
CA ALA A 58 9.98 -1.34 4.23
C ALA A 58 10.00 0.06 3.57
N ASP A 59 11.19 0.61 3.29
CA ASP A 59 11.33 1.91 2.64
C ASP A 59 10.66 1.92 1.26
N LYS A 60 10.90 0.86 0.47
CA LYS A 60 10.32 0.73 -0.88
C LYS A 60 8.81 0.54 -0.85
N ILE A 61 8.28 -0.19 0.13
CA ILE A 61 6.83 -0.31 0.32
C ILE A 61 6.25 1.07 0.67
N SER A 62 6.85 1.74 1.64
CA SER A 62 6.43 3.06 2.14
C SER A 62 6.41 4.11 1.02
N ASP A 63 7.47 4.20 0.21
CA ASP A 63 7.57 5.15 -0.90
C ASP A 63 6.49 4.91 -1.97
N LYS A 64 6.29 3.64 -2.36
CA LYS A 64 5.29 3.27 -3.37
C LYS A 64 3.87 3.51 -2.87
N SER A 65 3.57 3.11 -1.64
CA SER A 65 2.28 3.36 -1.01
C SER A 65 2.01 4.85 -0.83
N LEU A 66 3.00 5.64 -0.41
CA LEU A 66 2.87 7.10 -0.28
C LEU A 66 2.58 7.75 -1.64
N LYS A 67 3.30 7.37 -2.69
CA LYS A 67 3.05 7.87 -4.05
C LYS A 67 1.64 7.54 -4.52
N PHE A 68 1.19 6.31 -4.29
CA PHE A 68 -0.16 5.87 -4.62
C PHE A 68 -1.23 6.67 -3.84
N LEU A 69 -1.08 6.79 -2.51
CA LEU A 69 -2.01 7.55 -1.67
C LEU A 69 -2.05 9.03 -2.05
N ARG A 70 -0.92 9.67 -2.36
CA ARG A 70 -0.88 11.05 -2.87
C ARG A 70 -1.64 11.21 -4.20
N GLY A 71 -1.62 10.19 -5.05
CA GLY A 71 -2.39 10.19 -6.29
C GLY A 71 -3.92 10.23 -6.09
N ILE A 72 -4.39 9.84 -4.91
CA ILE A 72 -5.81 9.73 -4.56
C ILE A 72 -6.24 10.87 -3.63
N PHE A 73 -5.44 11.15 -2.59
CA PHE A 73 -5.74 12.12 -1.52
C PHE A 73 -4.97 13.44 -1.68
N ASN A 74 -4.56 13.80 -2.91
CA ASN A 74 -3.58 14.86 -3.25
C ASN A 74 -3.58 16.07 -2.29
N ALA A 75 -4.71 16.76 -2.14
CA ALA A 75 -4.80 17.96 -1.30
C ALA A 75 -4.51 17.72 0.20
N ARG A 76 -4.77 16.52 0.73
CA ARG A 76 -4.51 16.15 2.13
C ARG A 76 -3.06 15.69 2.37
N LEU A 77 -2.41 15.14 1.35
CA LEU A 77 -1.11 14.47 1.49
C LEU A 77 0.06 15.19 0.80
N ASN A 78 -0.18 16.37 0.22
CA ASN A 78 0.85 17.17 -0.46
C ASN A 78 2.06 17.49 0.43
N ASN A 79 1.84 17.70 1.74
CA ASN A 79 2.85 18.13 2.69
C ASN A 79 3.36 17.01 3.61
N ALA A 80 2.79 15.80 3.54
CA ALA A 80 3.26 14.67 4.34
C ALA A 80 4.68 14.28 3.90
N LYS A 81 5.66 14.23 4.81
CA LYS A 81 7.06 13.93 4.47
C LYS A 81 7.28 12.45 4.19
N ASP A 82 6.56 11.61 4.90
CA ASP A 82 6.62 10.15 4.78
C ASP A 82 5.22 9.52 4.92
N VAL A 83 5.16 8.20 4.82
CA VAL A 83 3.91 7.44 4.88
C VAL A 83 3.28 7.41 6.29
N LEU A 84 4.08 7.57 7.34
CA LEU A 84 3.58 7.61 8.72
C LEU A 84 2.92 8.97 9.00
N GLU A 85 3.49 10.06 8.51
CA GLU A 85 2.86 11.38 8.55
C GLU A 85 1.60 11.40 7.66
N ALA A 86 1.65 10.78 6.48
CA ALA A 86 0.48 10.66 5.61
C ALA A 86 -0.68 9.91 6.28
N THR A 87 -0.40 8.81 6.96
CA THR A 87 -1.44 8.05 7.68
C THR A 87 -1.99 8.81 8.89
N LYS A 88 -1.21 9.67 9.54
CA LYS A 88 -1.71 10.61 10.56
C LYS A 88 -2.66 11.64 9.96
N HIS A 89 -2.31 12.27 8.83
CA HIS A 89 -3.20 13.22 8.15
C HIS A 89 -4.52 12.58 7.69
N LEU A 90 -4.47 11.32 7.23
CA LEU A 90 -5.69 10.60 6.87
C LEU A 90 -6.55 10.29 8.09
N ALA A 91 -5.95 10.10 9.28
CA ALA A 91 -6.68 9.84 10.51
C ALA A 91 -7.49 11.05 11.03
N ASP A 92 -7.26 12.26 10.50
CA ASP A 92 -8.09 13.44 10.77
C ASP A 92 -9.52 13.29 10.20
N SER A 93 -9.75 12.28 9.35
CA SER A 93 -11.04 11.96 8.74
C SER A 93 -11.25 10.45 8.74
N LEU A 94 -12.26 9.96 9.46
CA LEU A 94 -12.54 8.53 9.55
C LEU A 94 -12.76 7.91 8.16
N ASP A 95 -13.47 8.60 7.28
CA ASP A 95 -13.75 8.13 5.92
C ASP A 95 -12.48 7.99 5.10
N ASP A 96 -11.57 8.96 5.18
CA ASP A 96 -10.29 8.90 4.46
C ASP A 96 -9.38 7.78 5.00
N LEU A 97 -9.38 7.59 6.32
CA LEU A 97 -8.63 6.52 6.98
C LEU A 97 -9.15 5.13 6.57
N LEU A 98 -10.46 4.92 6.63
CA LEU A 98 -11.09 3.66 6.24
C LEU A 98 -10.90 3.38 4.74
N PHE A 99 -11.03 4.42 3.91
CA PHE A 99 -10.83 4.29 2.49
C PHE A 99 -9.36 3.95 2.14
N ALA A 100 -8.39 4.62 2.77
CA ALA A 100 -6.98 4.29 2.59
C ALA A 100 -6.65 2.86 3.05
N ARG A 101 -7.26 2.41 4.16
CA ARG A 101 -7.15 1.02 4.62
C ARG A 101 -7.65 0.04 3.56
N ASP A 102 -8.80 0.29 2.94
CA ASP A 102 -9.37 -0.58 1.90
C ASP A 102 -8.53 -0.62 0.62
N LEU A 103 -7.98 0.53 0.21
CA LEU A 103 -7.09 0.61 -0.93
C LEU A 103 -5.80 -0.18 -0.69
N LEU A 104 -5.17 -0.01 0.48
CA LEU A 104 -3.96 -0.74 0.86
C LEU A 104 -4.23 -2.24 0.97
N ARG A 105 -5.36 -2.64 1.55
CA ARG A 105 -5.77 -4.06 1.66
C ARG A 105 -5.93 -4.70 0.29
N THR A 106 -6.60 -4.01 -0.64
CA THR A 106 -6.78 -4.47 -2.02
C THR A 106 -5.44 -4.58 -2.74
N ALA A 107 -4.57 -3.56 -2.63
CA ALA A 107 -3.26 -3.56 -3.26
C ALA A 107 -2.33 -4.67 -2.72
N LEU A 108 -2.31 -4.89 -1.40
CA LEU A 108 -1.55 -5.99 -0.79
C LEU A 108 -2.10 -7.36 -1.19
N SER A 109 -3.42 -7.49 -1.35
CA SER A 109 -4.03 -8.71 -1.89
C SER A 109 -3.55 -9.00 -3.32
N TYR A 110 -3.50 -7.99 -4.19
CA TYR A 110 -2.89 -8.12 -5.52
C TYR A 110 -1.40 -8.46 -5.46
N ALA A 111 -0.64 -7.85 -4.56
CA ALA A 111 0.78 -8.16 -4.37
C ALA A 111 0.98 -9.65 -4.02
N ARG A 112 0.16 -10.19 -3.12
CA ARG A 112 0.16 -11.61 -2.76
C ARG A 112 -0.08 -12.51 -3.98
N TYR A 113 -1.08 -12.20 -4.80
CA TYR A 113 -1.35 -13.00 -6.02
C TYR A 113 -0.25 -12.88 -7.07
N HIS A 114 0.38 -11.70 -7.22
CA HIS A 114 1.53 -11.54 -8.10
C HIS A 114 2.74 -12.35 -7.63
N LEU A 115 2.97 -12.48 -6.33
CA LEU A 115 4.04 -13.33 -5.78
C LEU A 115 3.74 -14.82 -6.00
N LYS A 116 2.50 -15.27 -5.77
CA LYS A 116 2.08 -16.66 -6.05
C LYS A 116 2.28 -17.02 -7.53
N ALA A 117 1.80 -16.16 -8.43
CA ALA A 117 1.97 -16.36 -9.87
C ALA A 117 3.44 -16.35 -10.34
N LYS A 118 4.37 -15.83 -9.54
CA LYS A 118 5.83 -15.95 -9.81
C LYS A 118 6.40 -17.25 -9.25
N GLY A 119 5.99 -17.67 -8.06
CA GLY A 119 6.42 -18.93 -7.44
C GLY A 119 5.98 -20.17 -8.23
N ASP A 120 4.79 -20.14 -8.83
CA ASP A 120 4.27 -21.22 -9.67
C ASP A 120 4.94 -21.30 -11.06
N LYS A 121 5.76 -20.32 -11.44
CA LYS A 121 6.49 -20.28 -12.72
C LYS A 121 7.92 -20.81 -12.64
N THR A 122 8.32 -21.34 -11.49
CA THR A 122 9.58 -22.09 -11.34
C THR A 122 9.30 -23.56 -11.67
N PRO A 123 9.86 -24.14 -12.76
CA PRO A 123 9.69 -25.56 -13.08
C PRO A 123 10.32 -26.49 -12.05
#